data_AF-A0A2A3YAI5-F1
#
_entry.id   AF-A0A2A3YAI5-F1
#
_cell.length_a   1.000
_cell.length_b   1.000
_cell.length_c   1.000
_cell.angle_alpha   90.00
_cell.angle_beta   90.00
_cell.angle_gamma   90.00
#
_symmetry.space_group_name_H-M   'P 1'
#
loop_
_entity.id
_entity.type
_entity.pdbx_description
1 polymer ?
#
loop_
_entity_poly.entity_id
_entity_poly.type
_entity_poly.pdbx_seq_one_letter_code
_entity_poly.pdbx_strand_id
1 'polypeptide(L)'
;MIKKSPLAQRSLALASTAVVAGLMLSGCGQATTSGEGSTEPTSSENVVDQNALLETNDSLSATLGDSYVQGWIEEGKLNVSTTDESQMKAIEDAGAQAHLVNYSTDDLRQGINDVMKWQAGLEAPLNTAIHGYTLNPQNGGLTLQVDASHMDEIKKHLDADKPLGDIPVDFTESGGIATRAN
;
A
#
# COMPACT_ATOMS: atom_id res chain seq x y z
N MET A 1 45.44 44.71 -7.13
CA MET A 1 44.64 45.07 -8.32
C MET A 1 43.36 44.23 -8.26
N ILE A 2 42.25 44.70 -7.66
CA ILE A 2 41.11 45.50 -8.22
C ILE A 2 40.59 44.86 -9.54
N LYS A 3 39.37 44.32 -9.70
CA LYS A 3 37.97 44.79 -9.45
C LYS A 3 37.06 43.57 -9.14
N LYS A 4 36.14 43.53 -8.14
CA LYS A 4 34.78 44.11 -7.97
C LYS A 4 33.71 43.72 -9.05
N SER A 5 32.85 42.74 -8.71
CA SER A 5 31.35 42.61 -8.68
C SER A 5 30.44 43.28 -9.76
N PRO A 6 29.08 43.15 -9.78
CA PRO A 6 28.06 42.11 -9.42
C PRO A 6 26.85 42.01 -10.44
N LEU A 7 25.72 41.38 -10.00
CA LEU A 7 24.29 41.50 -10.44
C LEU A 7 23.81 40.48 -11.53
N ALA A 8 22.58 39.93 -11.52
CA ALA A 8 21.32 40.36 -10.92
C ALA A 8 20.34 39.18 -10.67
N GLN A 9 19.56 39.29 -9.59
CA GLN A 9 18.28 38.59 -9.39
C GLN A 9 17.28 38.91 -10.51
N ARG A 10 16.48 37.94 -10.92
CA ARG A 10 15.15 38.18 -11.49
C ARG A 10 14.14 37.17 -10.94
N SER A 11 13.42 37.61 -9.92
CA SER A 11 12.11 37.07 -9.55
C SER A 11 11.12 37.42 -10.65
N LEU A 12 10.36 36.44 -11.15
CA LEU A 12 9.18 36.68 -11.96
C LEU A 12 7.97 36.24 -11.13
N ALA A 13 7.36 37.21 -10.45
CA ALA A 13 6.01 37.10 -9.95
C ALA A 13 5.06 37.42 -11.11
N LEU A 14 4.19 36.47 -11.46
CA LEU A 14 3.06 36.69 -12.35
C LEU A 14 1.81 36.69 -11.48
N ALA A 15 1.34 37.89 -11.16
CA ALA A 15 -0.02 38.14 -10.75
C ALA A 15 -0.83 38.53 -11.98
N SER A 16 -2.01 37.92 -12.20
CA SER A 16 -3.15 38.59 -12.83
C SER A 16 -4.42 37.75 -12.68
N THR A 17 -5.40 38.40 -12.07
CA THR A 17 -6.77 38.02 -11.77
C THR A 17 -7.63 37.96 -13.04
N ALA A 18 -8.62 37.05 -13.10
CA ALA A 18 -9.84 37.29 -13.87
C ALA A 18 -11.04 36.54 -13.25
N VAL A 19 -12.01 37.32 -12.77
CA VAL A 19 -13.34 36.91 -12.34
C VAL A 19 -14.20 36.69 -13.59
N VAL A 20 -14.95 35.58 -13.67
CA VAL A 20 -16.14 35.49 -14.53
C VAL A 20 -17.27 34.82 -13.74
N ALA A 21 -18.34 35.58 -13.57
CA ALA A 21 -19.61 35.17 -13.01
C ALA A 21 -20.47 34.44 -14.05
N GLY A 22 -21.14 33.37 -13.59
CA GLY A 22 -22.51 32.98 -13.92
C GLY A 22 -22.96 32.85 -15.38
N LEU A 23 -23.20 31.61 -15.80
CA LEU A 23 -24.32 31.29 -16.69
C LEU A 23 -25.12 30.14 -16.08
N MET A 24 -26.33 30.48 -15.61
CA MET A 24 -27.36 29.51 -15.26
C MET A 24 -27.92 28.90 -16.54
N LEU A 25 -27.87 27.57 -16.64
CA LEU A 25 -28.72 26.83 -17.58
C LEU A 25 -29.99 26.39 -16.86
N SER A 26 -31.09 26.98 -17.29
CA SER A 26 -32.46 26.58 -17.00
C SER A 26 -32.70 25.13 -17.46
N GLY A 27 -32.71 24.20 -16.50
CA GLY A 27 -33.27 22.87 -16.68
C GLY A 27 -34.72 22.86 -16.24
N CYS A 28 -35.65 22.83 -17.20
CA CYS A 28 -37.07 22.59 -16.96
C CYS A 28 -37.29 21.19 -16.39
N GLY A 29 -37.90 21.09 -15.22
CA GLY A 29 -38.33 19.84 -14.61
C GLY A 29 -39.17 20.12 -13.37
N GLN A 30 -40.44 20.41 -13.58
CA GLN A 30 -41.43 20.74 -12.56
C GLN A 30 -42.00 19.44 -11.96
N ALA A 31 -41.82 19.22 -10.66
CA ALA A 31 -42.68 18.37 -9.85
C ALA A 31 -42.79 18.96 -8.44
N THR A 32 -44.01 18.92 -7.93
CA THR A 32 -44.64 19.70 -6.86
C THR A 32 -44.28 19.31 -5.43
N THR A 33 -44.84 20.11 -4.51
CA THR A 33 -45.23 19.89 -3.10
C THR A 33 -44.30 20.34 -1.97
N SER A 34 -44.80 21.34 -1.24
CA SER A 34 -44.37 21.83 0.07
C SER A 34 -44.36 20.73 1.12
N GLY A 35 -43.27 20.67 1.88
CA GLY A 35 -43.15 19.88 3.10
C GLY A 35 -42.07 20.48 3.96
N GLU A 36 -42.47 21.34 4.89
CA GLU A 36 -41.66 21.74 6.03
C GLU A 36 -41.44 20.48 6.87
N GLY A 37 -40.22 19.97 6.86
CA GLY A 37 -39.83 18.74 7.55
C GLY A 37 -38.40 18.91 8.05
N SER A 38 -38.26 18.88 9.38
CA SER A 38 -37.01 18.97 10.13
C SER A 38 -35.81 18.39 9.39
N THR A 39 -34.79 19.21 9.19
CA THR A 39 -33.42 18.71 9.05
C THR A 39 -33.01 18.20 10.43
N GLU A 40 -33.32 16.95 10.73
CA GLU A 40 -32.56 16.22 11.74
C GLU A 40 -31.09 16.23 11.29
N PRO A 41 -30.14 16.61 12.15
CA PRO A 41 -28.74 16.37 11.85
C PRO A 41 -28.57 14.85 11.87
N THR A 42 -28.40 14.27 10.68
CA THR A 42 -27.87 12.92 10.56
C THR A 42 -26.62 12.86 11.40
N SER A 43 -26.71 12.15 12.52
CA SER A 43 -25.60 11.92 13.42
C SER A 43 -24.46 11.37 12.60
N SER A 44 -23.32 12.06 12.63
CA SER A 44 -22.08 11.59 12.03
C SER A 44 -21.75 10.22 12.63
N GLU A 45 -22.07 9.16 11.88
CA GLU A 45 -21.27 7.94 11.97
C GLU A 45 -19.81 8.40 11.84
N ASN A 46 -18.92 7.87 12.68
CA ASN A 46 -17.49 8.11 12.57
C ASN A 46 -17.01 7.57 11.21
N VAL A 47 -17.16 8.38 10.15
CA VAL A 47 -16.62 8.10 8.84
C VAL A 47 -15.11 8.23 8.99
N VAL A 48 -14.43 7.10 8.88
CA VAL A 48 -12.96 7.07 8.81
C VAL A 48 -12.54 7.93 7.62
N ASP A 49 -11.76 8.97 7.88
CA ASP A 49 -11.19 9.81 6.83
C ASP A 49 -10.05 9.06 6.14
N GLN A 50 -10.39 8.38 5.05
CA GLN A 50 -9.43 7.58 4.29
C GLN A 50 -8.29 8.43 3.68
N ASN A 51 -8.55 9.69 3.34
CA ASN A 51 -7.50 10.56 2.80
C ASN A 51 -6.47 10.90 3.88
N ALA A 52 -6.93 11.19 5.10
CA ALA A 52 -6.04 11.41 6.23
C ALA A 52 -5.18 10.17 6.55
N LEU A 53 -5.72 8.95 6.43
CA LEU A 53 -4.95 7.72 6.62
C LEU A 53 -3.88 7.53 5.54
N LEU A 54 -4.19 7.83 4.28
CA LEU A 54 -3.23 7.77 3.17
C LEU A 54 -2.11 8.80 3.34
N GLU A 55 -2.44 10.06 3.66
CA GLU A 55 -1.45 11.11 3.92
C GLU A 55 -0.54 10.76 5.11
N THR A 56 -1.12 10.17 6.16
CA THR A 56 -0.35 9.69 7.33
C THR A 56 0.60 8.57 6.93
N ASN A 57 0.14 7.62 6.11
CA ASN A 57 0.98 6.53 5.60
C ASN A 57 2.15 7.05 4.75
N ASP A 58 1.88 8.00 3.84
CA ASP A 58 2.94 8.60 3.01
C ASP A 58 3.98 9.32 3.87
N SER A 59 3.54 10.10 4.86
CA SER A 59 4.42 10.78 5.82
C SER A 59 5.29 9.78 6.62
N LEU A 60 4.67 8.70 7.11
CA LEU A 60 5.39 7.65 7.84
C LEU A 60 6.39 6.94 6.93
N SER A 61 6.01 6.58 5.70
CA SER A 61 6.94 5.95 4.75
C SER A 61 8.18 6.81 4.50
N ALA A 62 8.03 8.13 4.39
CA ALA A 62 9.14 9.06 4.20
C ALA A 62 9.99 9.24 5.47
N THR A 63 9.37 9.21 6.64
CA THR A 63 10.04 9.39 7.94
C THR A 63 10.87 8.18 8.33
N LEU A 64 10.30 6.99 8.13
CA LEU A 64 10.90 5.70 8.49
C LEU A 64 11.96 5.26 7.47
N GLY A 65 11.83 5.70 6.21
CA GLY A 65 12.79 5.41 5.15
C GLY A 65 12.92 3.91 4.89
N ASP A 66 14.16 3.42 4.84
CA ASP A 66 14.46 2.00 4.55
C ASP A 66 13.90 1.03 5.61
N SER A 67 13.61 1.52 6.82
CA SER A 67 13.01 0.72 7.88
C SER A 67 11.51 0.49 7.66
N TYR A 68 10.83 1.31 6.86
CA TYR A 68 9.43 1.11 6.49
C TYR A 68 9.27 -0.13 5.60
N VAL A 69 8.40 -1.04 6.03
CA VAL A 69 8.07 -2.22 5.23
C VAL A 69 6.79 -1.97 4.46
N GLN A 70 5.65 -1.88 5.14
CA GLN A 70 4.37 -1.61 4.49
C GLN A 70 3.28 -1.17 5.50
N GLY A 71 2.41 -0.28 5.05
CA GLY A 71 1.17 0.09 5.73
C GLY A 71 -0.08 -0.58 5.16
N TRP A 72 -1.07 -0.85 6.03
CA TRP A 72 -2.38 -1.36 5.66
C TRP A 72 -3.48 -0.77 6.55
N ILE A 73 -4.73 -0.81 6.07
CA ILE A 73 -5.89 -0.36 6.85
C ILE A 73 -6.62 -1.60 7.37
N GLU A 74 -6.83 -1.64 8.67
CA GLU A 74 -7.58 -2.70 9.35
C GLU A 74 -8.42 -2.07 10.45
N GLU A 75 -9.70 -2.45 10.54
CA GLU A 75 -10.66 -1.90 11.52
C GLU A 75 -10.70 -0.36 11.55
N GLY A 76 -10.52 0.28 10.39
CA GLY A 76 -10.54 1.74 10.27
C GLY A 76 -9.28 2.45 10.78
N LYS A 77 -8.21 1.71 11.06
CA LYS A 77 -6.92 2.25 11.52
C LYS A 77 -5.80 1.94 10.54
N LEU A 78 -4.87 2.87 10.44
CA LEU A 78 -3.60 2.62 9.76
C LEU A 78 -2.72 1.75 10.66
N ASN A 79 -2.24 0.64 10.12
CA ASN A 79 -1.21 -0.20 10.69
C ASN A 79 0.04 -0.03 9.84
N VAL A 80 1.23 0.03 10.45
CA VAL A 80 2.50 0.17 9.75
C VAL A 80 3.51 -0.81 10.31
N SER A 81 4.15 -1.56 9.42
CA SER A 81 5.26 -2.45 9.74
C SER A 81 6.60 -1.75 9.55
N THR A 82 7.51 -1.96 10.51
CA THR A 82 8.90 -1.47 10.48
C THR A 82 9.87 -2.57 10.90
N THR A 83 11.11 -2.51 10.42
CA THR A 83 12.22 -3.36 10.89
C THR A 83 13.00 -2.73 12.05
N ASP A 84 12.68 -1.49 12.42
CA ASP A 84 13.40 -0.73 13.44
C ASP A 84 12.51 -0.44 14.65
N GLU A 85 12.75 -1.17 15.74
CA GLU A 85 12.04 -1.02 17.01
C GLU A 85 12.11 0.43 17.54
N SER A 86 13.22 1.14 17.30
CA SER A 86 13.40 2.50 17.77
C SER A 86 12.45 3.51 17.11
N GLN A 87 11.87 3.15 15.96
CA GLN A 87 10.95 3.99 15.20
C GLN A 87 9.47 3.68 15.47
N MET A 88 9.15 2.64 16.23
CA MET A 88 7.75 2.28 16.54
C MET A 88 7.00 3.44 17.20
N LYS A 89 7.67 4.19 18.07
CA LYS A 89 7.07 5.36 18.72
C LYS A 89 6.65 6.44 17.72
N ALA A 90 7.39 6.64 16.63
CA ALA A 90 7.01 7.61 15.60
C ALA A 90 5.72 7.21 14.87
N ILE A 91 5.50 5.90 14.68
CA ILE A 91 4.27 5.35 14.10
C ILE A 91 3.09 5.57 15.05
N GLU A 92 3.27 5.25 16.34
CA GLU A 92 2.24 5.43 17.37
C GLU A 92 1.87 6.90 17.58
N ASP A 93 2.86 7.79 17.60
CA ASP A 93 2.64 9.24 17.74
C ASP A 93 1.88 9.83 16.53
N ALA A 94 1.96 9.19 15.36
CA ALA A 94 1.17 9.52 14.18
C ALA A 94 -0.26 8.94 14.20
N GLY A 95 -0.64 8.22 15.26
CA GLY A 95 -1.96 7.62 15.42
C GLY A 95 -2.13 6.29 14.68
N ALA A 96 -1.05 5.72 14.14
CA ALA A 96 -1.04 4.41 13.52
C ALA A 96 -0.64 3.32 14.53
N GLN A 97 -0.97 2.07 14.22
CA GLN A 97 -0.53 0.92 15.00
C GLN A 97 0.80 0.38 14.45
N ALA A 98 1.81 0.33 15.31
CA ALA A 98 3.15 -0.13 14.95
C ALA A 98 3.27 -1.66 15.02
N HIS A 99 3.94 -2.24 14.02
CA HIS A 99 4.27 -3.66 13.97
C HIS A 99 5.76 -3.83 13.69
N LEU A 100 6.47 -4.54 14.56
CA LEU A 100 7.89 -4.86 14.34
C LEU A 100 8.00 -6.17 13.56
N VAL A 101 8.76 -6.13 12.46
CA VAL A 101 9.00 -7.29 11.59
C VAL A 101 10.50 -7.50 11.37
N ASN A 102 10.89 -8.72 11.00
CA ASN A 102 12.30 -9.10 10.90
C ASN A 102 12.93 -8.84 9.53
N TYR A 103 12.11 -8.69 8.48
CA TYR A 103 12.57 -8.62 7.09
C TYR A 103 12.19 -7.29 6.47
N SER A 104 13.14 -6.67 5.78
CA SER A 104 12.92 -5.44 5.04
C SER A 104 12.12 -5.70 3.76
N THR A 105 11.61 -4.63 3.14
CA THR A 105 10.98 -4.72 1.81
C THR A 105 11.92 -5.34 0.78
N ASP A 106 13.22 -5.07 0.86
CA ASP A 106 14.21 -5.59 -0.08
C ASP A 106 14.49 -7.09 0.16
N ASP A 107 14.55 -7.53 1.42
CA ASP A 107 14.64 -8.97 1.76
C ASP A 107 13.43 -9.73 1.22
N LEU A 108 12.22 -9.18 1.39
CA LEU A 108 10.99 -9.80 0.92
C LEU A 108 10.91 -9.84 -0.61
N ARG A 109 11.35 -8.78 -1.30
CA ARG A 109 11.46 -8.79 -2.77
C ARG A 109 12.49 -9.80 -3.27
N GLN A 110 13.62 -9.93 -2.58
CA GLN A 110 14.60 -10.97 -2.88
C GLN A 110 14.02 -12.36 -2.66
N GLY A 111 13.29 -12.56 -1.56
CA GLY A 111 12.56 -13.81 -1.31
C GLY A 111 11.58 -14.18 -2.43
N ILE A 112 10.84 -13.20 -2.97
CA ILE A 112 9.97 -13.43 -4.14
C ILE A 112 10.80 -13.94 -5.34
N ASN A 113 11.94 -13.31 -5.64
CA ASN A 113 12.81 -13.76 -6.73
C ASN A 113 13.33 -15.19 -6.50
N ASP A 114 13.68 -15.53 -5.27
CA ASP A 114 14.18 -16.85 -4.91
C ASP A 114 13.10 -17.92 -5.08
N VAL A 115 11.86 -17.65 -4.68
CA VAL A 115 10.72 -18.56 -4.93
C VAL A 115 10.42 -18.68 -6.41
N MET A 116 10.41 -17.58 -7.18
CA MET A 116 10.17 -17.65 -8.63
C MET A 116 11.21 -18.53 -9.32
N LYS A 117 12.49 -18.38 -8.96
CA LYS A 117 13.58 -19.20 -9.49
C LYS A 117 13.45 -20.67 -9.08
N TRP A 118 13.11 -20.93 -7.83
CA TRP A 118 12.86 -22.27 -7.33
C TRP A 118 11.67 -22.93 -8.04
N GLN A 119 10.55 -22.22 -8.16
CA GLN A 119 9.33 -22.68 -8.84
C GLN A 119 9.66 -23.07 -10.29
N ALA A 120 10.44 -22.26 -11.00
CA ALA A 120 10.84 -22.54 -12.38
C ALA A 120 11.65 -23.85 -12.52
N GLY A 121 12.29 -24.32 -11.44
CA GLY A 121 13.02 -25.58 -11.39
C GLY A 121 12.15 -26.83 -11.11
N LEU A 122 10.88 -26.65 -10.73
CA LEU A 122 9.97 -27.77 -10.48
C LEU A 122 9.51 -28.43 -11.78
N GLU A 123 9.01 -29.66 -11.68
CA GLU A 123 8.37 -30.32 -12.82
C GLU A 123 6.96 -29.75 -13.06
N ALA A 124 6.47 -29.85 -14.29
CA ALA A 124 5.09 -29.48 -14.60
C ALA A 124 4.12 -30.47 -13.93
N PRO A 125 2.96 -30.00 -13.41
CA PRO A 125 2.42 -28.63 -13.50
C PRO A 125 2.86 -27.68 -12.37
N LEU A 126 3.66 -28.13 -11.40
CA LEU A 126 4.04 -27.35 -10.21
C LEU A 126 4.84 -26.09 -10.55
N ASN A 127 5.62 -26.12 -11.63
CA ASN A 127 6.36 -24.96 -12.11
C ASN A 127 5.51 -23.75 -12.54
N THR A 128 4.19 -23.90 -12.57
CA THR A 128 3.24 -22.81 -12.83
C THR A 128 2.14 -22.70 -11.78
N ALA A 129 2.18 -23.52 -10.71
CA ALA A 129 1.10 -23.59 -9.73
C ALA A 129 1.00 -22.38 -8.79
N ILE A 130 2.07 -21.58 -8.64
CA ILE A 130 2.02 -20.29 -7.93
C ILE A 130 1.69 -19.21 -8.95
N HIS A 131 0.57 -18.52 -8.74
CA HIS A 131 0.01 -17.51 -9.63
C HIS A 131 0.31 -16.07 -9.17
N GLY A 132 0.72 -15.88 -7.92
CA GLY A 132 0.93 -14.55 -7.36
C GLY A 132 1.79 -14.55 -6.11
N TYR A 133 2.48 -13.44 -5.91
CA TYR A 133 3.42 -13.17 -4.83
C TYR A 133 3.11 -11.80 -4.25
N THR A 134 2.78 -11.73 -2.96
CA THR A 134 2.53 -10.45 -2.28
C THR A 134 3.29 -10.39 -0.97
N LEU A 135 3.69 -9.20 -0.55
CA LEU A 135 4.18 -8.98 0.81
C LEU A 135 3.03 -9.20 1.79
N ASN A 136 3.36 -9.71 2.97
CA ASN A 136 2.45 -9.86 4.09
C ASN A 136 2.97 -9.01 5.25
N PRO A 137 2.42 -7.80 5.45
CA PRO A 137 2.91 -6.89 6.47
C PRO A 137 2.49 -7.30 7.90
N GLN A 138 1.51 -8.20 8.04
CA GLN A 138 1.02 -8.65 9.36
C GLN A 138 2.01 -9.61 10.03
N ASN A 139 2.64 -10.49 9.26
CA ASN A 139 3.64 -11.43 9.76
C ASN A 139 5.07 -11.07 9.33
N GLY A 140 5.26 -10.03 8.52
CA GLY A 140 6.56 -9.62 8.00
C GLY A 140 7.14 -10.59 6.98
N GLY A 141 6.28 -11.25 6.19
CA GLY A 141 6.64 -12.32 5.28
C GLY A 141 6.02 -12.17 3.89
N LEU A 142 5.73 -13.30 3.27
CA LEU A 142 5.12 -13.38 1.94
C LEU A 142 3.79 -14.13 1.99
N THR A 143 2.89 -13.78 1.08
CA THR A 143 1.70 -14.59 0.77
C THR A 143 1.82 -15.09 -0.66
N LEU A 144 1.70 -16.40 -0.82
CA LEU A 144 1.71 -17.08 -2.12
C LEU A 144 0.28 -17.45 -2.53
N GLN A 145 -0.11 -17.03 -3.73
CA GLN A 145 -1.37 -17.42 -4.35
C GLN A 145 -1.14 -18.69 -5.17
N VAL A 146 -1.72 -19.81 -4.75
CA VAL A 146 -1.41 -21.14 -5.31
C VAL A 146 -2.68 -21.79 -5.85
N ASP A 147 -2.59 -22.46 -7.00
CA ASP A 147 -3.63 -23.35 -7.50
C ASP A 147 -4.04 -24.34 -6.41
N ALA A 148 -5.32 -24.35 -6.05
CA ALA A 148 -5.87 -25.22 -5.01
C ALA A 148 -5.56 -26.71 -5.27
N SER A 149 -5.48 -27.12 -6.54
CA SER A 149 -5.17 -28.50 -6.96
C SER A 149 -3.74 -28.93 -6.60
N HIS A 150 -2.85 -27.97 -6.36
CA HIS A 150 -1.42 -28.19 -6.14
C HIS A 150 -0.91 -27.60 -4.81
N MET A 151 -1.82 -27.08 -3.97
CA MET A 151 -1.51 -26.41 -2.70
C MET A 151 -0.62 -27.27 -1.79
N ASP A 152 -1.02 -28.51 -1.54
CA ASP A 152 -0.31 -29.41 -0.61
C ASP A 152 1.06 -29.83 -1.16
N GLU A 153 1.16 -30.03 -2.47
CA GLU A 153 2.43 -30.35 -3.14
C GLU A 153 3.40 -29.18 -3.06
N ILE A 154 2.95 -27.96 -3.35
CA ILE A 154 3.77 -26.74 -3.25
C ILE A 154 4.24 -26.52 -1.81
N LYS A 155 3.37 -26.64 -0.80
CA LYS A 155 3.76 -26.54 0.61
C LYS A 155 4.85 -27.54 0.96
N LYS A 156 4.67 -28.81 0.56
CA LYS A 156 5.65 -29.86 0.81
C LYS A 156 7.01 -29.58 0.16
N HIS A 157 7.01 -29.14 -1.10
CA HIS A 157 8.26 -28.80 -1.79
C HIS A 157 8.93 -27.58 -1.16
N LEU A 158 8.15 -26.56 -0.78
CA LEU A 158 8.67 -25.34 -0.16
C LEU A 158 9.28 -25.62 1.23
N ASP A 159 8.65 -26.49 2.03
CA ASP A 159 9.18 -26.92 3.33
C ASP A 159 10.45 -27.77 3.21
N ALA A 160 10.57 -28.57 2.16
CA ALA A 160 11.72 -29.43 1.91
C ALA A 160 12.93 -28.64 1.41
N ASP A 161 12.73 -27.78 0.41
CA ASP A 161 13.81 -27.07 -0.27
C ASP A 161 14.15 -25.73 0.39
N LYS A 162 13.21 -25.16 1.17
CA LYS A 162 13.32 -23.89 1.89
C LYS A 162 13.91 -22.75 1.06
N PRO A 163 13.36 -22.44 -0.13
CA PRO A 163 13.87 -21.36 -0.97
C PRO A 163 13.83 -19.97 -0.29
N LEU A 164 12.98 -19.82 0.73
CA LEU A 164 12.79 -18.59 1.50
C LEU A 164 13.54 -18.55 2.84
N GLY A 165 14.29 -19.60 3.17
CA GLY A 165 14.94 -19.72 4.48
C GLY A 165 13.93 -19.61 5.62
N ASP A 166 14.07 -18.56 6.43
CA ASP A 166 13.25 -18.29 7.61
C ASP A 166 12.16 -17.20 7.38
N ILE A 167 11.97 -16.73 6.14
CA ILE A 167 10.90 -15.76 5.82
C ILE A 167 9.53 -16.46 5.99
N PRO A 168 8.61 -15.91 6.81
CA PRO A 168 7.27 -16.48 6.97
C PRO A 168 6.49 -16.52 5.65
N VAL A 169 5.71 -17.57 5.46
CA VAL A 169 4.92 -17.78 4.24
C VAL A 169 3.50 -18.16 4.58
N ASP A 170 2.57 -17.35 4.10
CA ASP A 170 1.15 -17.68 4.07
C ASP A 170 0.74 -18.12 2.66
N PHE A 171 -0.36 -18.87 2.59
CA PHE A 171 -0.89 -19.40 1.34
C PHE A 171 -2.35 -19.02 1.18
N THR A 172 -2.71 -18.64 -0.04
CA THR A 172 -4.10 -18.40 -0.43
C THR A 172 -4.39 -19.16 -1.71
N GLU A 173 -5.61 -19.68 -1.82
CA GLU A 173 -6.04 -20.35 -3.05
C GLU A 173 -6.18 -19.35 -4.19
N SER A 174 -5.71 -19.75 -5.37
CA SER A 174 -5.92 -19.01 -6.61
C SER A 174 -6.92 -19.73 -7.50
N GLY A 175 -7.96 -19.02 -7.92
CA GLY A 175 -8.89 -19.48 -8.96
C GLY A 175 -8.47 -19.08 -10.39
N GLY A 176 -7.29 -18.48 -10.56
CA GLY A 176 -6.79 -17.99 -11.85
C GLY A 176 -6.20 -19.08 -12.73
N ILE A 177 -6.09 -18.82 -14.04
CA ILE A 177 -5.36 -19.70 -14.97
C ILE A 177 -3.87 -19.40 -14.85
N ALA A 178 -3.07 -20.43 -14.65
CA ALA A 178 -1.62 -20.34 -14.51
C ALA A 178 -0.95 -19.62 -15.70
N THR A 179 -0.04 -18.69 -15.40
CA THR A 179 0.87 -18.08 -16.38
C THR A 179 2.31 -18.29 -15.91
N ARG A 180 3.22 -18.61 -16.85
CA ARG A 180 4.64 -18.80 -16.52
C ARG A 180 5.26 -17.49 -16.04
N ALA A 181 5.95 -17.52 -14.91
CA ALA A 181 6.92 -16.50 -14.55
C ALA A 181 8.10 -16.56 -15.55
N ASN A 182 8.41 -15.44 -16.20
CA ASN A 182 9.57 -15.30 -17.10
C ASN A 182 10.74 -14.66 -16.37
#